data_AF-A0A914YB05-F1
#
_entry.id   AF-A0A914YB05-F1
#
_cell.length_a   1.000
_cell.length_b   1.000
_cell.length_c   1.000
_cell.angle_alpha   90.00
_cell.angle_beta   90.00
_cell.angle_gamma   90.00
#
_symmetry.space_group_name_H-M   'P 1'
#
loop_
_entity.id
_entity.type
_entity.pdbx_description
1 polymer ?
#
loop_
_entity_poly.entity_id
_entity_poly.type
_entity_poly.pdbx_seq_one_letter_code
_entity_poly.pdbx_strand_id
1 'polypeptide(L)'
;MGLGPLMAAYQARYMRYLDFRGLKPMDGRKVWAFLGDGEMDQAESLSAIAVGGREKLDNLIFVVNCNLQRLDGPVRVNSKVIQELEANFRAAGWNVIKVIWGAGWDDLLAKDKNRLAAQTHDGMRGRGLSDLQVPKWRLCT
;
A
#
# COMPACT_ATOMS: atom_id res chain seq x y z
N MET A 1 4.48 -6.32 -16.95
CA MET A 1 3.97 -5.87 -15.64
C MET A 1 3.17 -4.58 -15.90
N GLY A 2 2.63 -3.88 -14.90
CA GLY A 2 2.07 -2.53 -15.00
C GLY A 2 0.61 -2.42 -15.47
N LEU A 3 0.15 -3.31 -16.35
CA LEU A 3 -1.26 -3.31 -16.78
C LEU A 3 -2.22 -3.76 -15.68
N GLY A 4 -1.78 -4.67 -14.80
CA GLY A 4 -2.56 -5.15 -13.65
C GLY A 4 -3.09 -4.04 -12.75
N PRO A 5 -2.24 -3.17 -12.19
CA PRO A 5 -2.68 -2.06 -11.34
C PRO A 5 -3.59 -1.09 -12.08
N LEU A 6 -3.28 -0.78 -13.35
CA LEU A 6 -4.11 0.14 -14.14
C LEU A 6 -5.51 -0.44 -14.41
N MET A 7 -5.60 -1.69 -14.84
CA MET A 7 -6.88 -2.37 -15.03
C MET A 7 -7.67 -2.46 -13.72
N ALA A 8 -7.02 -2.75 -12.60
CA ALA A 8 -7.67 -2.78 -11.29
C ALA A 8 -8.27 -1.41 -10.92
N ALA A 9 -7.53 -0.31 -11.15
CA ALA A 9 -8.03 1.04 -10.89
C ALA A 9 -9.25 1.38 -11.77
N TYR A 10 -9.20 1.08 -13.07
CA TYR A 10 -10.33 1.31 -13.96
C TYR A 10 -11.51 0.37 -13.69
N GLN A 11 -11.26 -0.86 -13.25
CA GLN A 11 -12.32 -1.79 -12.84
C GLN A 11 -13.04 -1.27 -11.60
N ALA A 12 -12.30 -0.79 -10.59
CA ALA A 12 -12.88 -0.18 -9.39
C ALA A 12 -13.70 1.07 -9.72
N ARG A 13 -13.18 1.92 -10.62
CA ARG A 13 -13.90 3.10 -11.14
C ARG A 13 -15.17 2.71 -11.90
N TYR A 14 -15.10 1.70 -12.76
CA TYR A 14 -16.26 1.22 -13.53
C TYR A 14 -17.35 0.66 -12.62
N MET A 15 -16.98 -0.06 -11.56
CA MET A 15 -17.94 -0.54 -10.57
C MET A 15 -18.67 0.62 -9.86
N ARG A 16 -17.96 1.68 -9.46
CA ARG A 16 -18.58 2.89 -8.90
C ARG A 16 -19.48 3.59 -9.92
N TYR A 17 -19.05 3.64 -11.17
CA TYR A 17 -19.87 4.20 -12.26
C TYR A 17 -21.20 3.46 -12.41
N LEU A 18 -21.20 2.12 -12.42
CA LEU A 18 -22.43 1.34 -12.53
C LEU A 18 -23.37 1.57 -11.34
N ASP A 19 -22.81 1.68 -10.14
CA ASP A 19 -23.55 1.94 -8.91
C ASP A 19 -24.19 3.35 -8.94
N PHE A 20 -23.40 4.38 -9.25
CA PHE A 20 -23.88 5.76 -9.38
C PHE A 20 -24.93 5.95 -10.48
N ARG A 21 -24.91 5.12 -11.52
CA ARG A 21 -25.89 5.16 -12.61
C ARG A 21 -27.12 4.29 -12.34
N GLY A 22 -27.20 3.62 -11.19
CA GLY A 22 -28.31 2.72 -10.85
C GLY A 22 -28.40 1.48 -11.74
N LEU A 23 -27.32 1.12 -12.44
CA LEU A 23 -27.28 -0.01 -13.37
C LEU A 23 -26.95 -1.33 -12.66
N LYS A 24 -26.06 -1.29 -11.67
CA LYS A 24 -25.72 -2.45 -10.85
C LYS A 24 -25.18 -2.00 -9.49
N PRO A 25 -25.77 -2.43 -8.37
CA PRO A 25 -25.29 -2.06 -7.05
C PRO A 25 -23.88 -2.60 -6.79
N MET A 26 -23.09 -1.86 -6.01
CA MET A 26 -21.73 -2.27 -5.70
C MET A 26 -21.65 -3.39 -4.65
N ASP A 27 -22.64 -3.49 -3.74
CA ASP A 27 -22.78 -4.53 -2.71
C ASP A 27 -21.51 -4.77 -1.87
N GLY A 28 -20.76 -3.70 -1.57
CA GLY A 28 -19.52 -3.79 -0.81
C GLY A 28 -18.36 -4.49 -1.54
N ARG A 29 -18.51 -4.84 -2.83
CA ARG A 29 -17.47 -5.51 -3.62
C ARG A 29 -16.19 -4.67 -3.68
N LYS A 30 -15.06 -5.36 -3.63
CA LYS A 30 -13.72 -4.76 -3.66
C LYS A 30 -12.90 -5.32 -4.82
N VAL A 31 -12.00 -4.51 -5.35
CA VAL A 31 -11.01 -4.91 -6.35
C VAL A 31 -9.66 -5.00 -5.66
N TRP A 32 -9.02 -6.16 -5.77
CA TRP A 32 -7.72 -6.46 -5.17
C TRP A 32 -6.68 -6.61 -6.28
N ALA A 33 -5.59 -5.87 -6.18
CA ALA A 33 -4.45 -5.99 -7.07
C ALA A 33 -3.22 -6.42 -6.28
N PHE A 34 -2.67 -7.59 -6.62
CA PHE A 34 -1.43 -8.10 -6.06
C PHE A 34 -0.27 -7.73 -6.99
N LEU A 35 0.68 -6.96 -6.47
CA LEU A 35 1.69 -6.25 -7.24
C LEU A 35 3.08 -6.53 -6.66
N GLY A 36 4.12 -6.41 -7.47
CA GLY A 36 5.51 -6.38 -7.00
C GLY A 36 6.02 -4.95 -6.82
N ASP A 37 6.89 -4.70 -5.84
CA ASP A 37 7.58 -3.42 -5.70
C ASP A 37 8.40 -3.03 -6.94
N GLY A 38 9.00 -4.00 -7.64
CA GLY A 38 9.67 -3.78 -8.92
C GLY A 38 8.73 -3.35 -10.06
N GLU A 39 7.47 -3.79 -10.05
CA GLU A 39 6.44 -3.40 -11.03
C GLU A 39 5.94 -1.96 -10.81
N MET A 40 6.11 -1.40 -9.62
CA MET A 40 5.65 -0.06 -9.29
C MET A 40 6.43 1.06 -9.99
N ASP A 41 7.57 0.76 -10.62
CA ASP A 41 8.32 1.70 -11.44
C ASP A 41 7.73 1.91 -12.84
N GLN A 42 6.77 1.08 -13.24
CA GLN A 42 6.13 1.23 -14.54
C GLN A 42 5.18 2.44 -14.56
N ALA A 43 5.15 3.15 -15.69
CA ALA A 43 4.32 4.34 -15.86
C ALA A 43 2.82 4.06 -15.65
N GLU A 44 2.38 2.85 -16.01
CA GLU A 44 1.03 2.36 -15.83
C GLU A 44 0.68 2.20 -14.35
N SER A 45 1.62 1.69 -13.54
CA SER A 45 1.48 1.54 -12.08
C SER A 45 1.34 2.90 -11.38
N LEU A 46 2.18 3.87 -11.75
CA LEU A 46 2.12 5.24 -11.23
C LEU A 46 0.82 5.94 -11.63
N SER A 47 0.38 5.73 -12.88
CA SER A 47 -0.89 6.25 -13.38
C SER A 47 -2.07 5.68 -12.60
N ALA A 48 -2.03 4.38 -12.26
CA ALA A 48 -3.06 3.72 -11.46
C ALA A 48 -3.17 4.30 -10.04
N ILE A 49 -2.04 4.59 -9.39
CA ILE A 49 -2.00 5.28 -8.09
C ILE A 49 -2.70 6.64 -8.19
N ALA A 50 -2.35 7.44 -9.21
CA ALA A 50 -2.95 8.76 -9.39
C ALA A 50 -4.47 8.69 -9.64
N VAL A 51 -4.94 7.70 -10.41
CA VAL A 51 -6.38 7.48 -10.64
C VAL A 51 -7.10 7.09 -9.35
N GLY A 52 -6.56 6.13 -8.59
CA GLY A 52 -7.19 5.66 -7.35
C GLY A 52 -7.35 6.78 -6.31
N GLY A 53 -6.34 7.64 -6.22
CA GLY A 53 -6.35 8.83 -5.37
C GLY A 53 -7.37 9.88 -5.79
N ARG A 54 -7.30 10.32 -7.07
CA ARG A 54 -8.14 11.39 -7.61
C ARG A 54 -9.63 11.04 -7.58
N GLU A 55 -9.97 9.80 -7.92
CA GLU A 55 -11.35 9.32 -7.98
C GLU A 55 -11.86 8.81 -6.62
N LYS A 56 -11.01 8.85 -5.57
CA LYS A 56 -11.32 8.39 -4.20
C LYS A 56 -11.87 6.95 -4.19
N LEU A 57 -11.16 6.04 -4.82
CA LEU A 57 -11.59 4.64 -4.98
C LEU A 57 -11.43 3.85 -3.66
N ASP A 58 -12.37 4.01 -2.74
CA ASP A 58 -12.48 3.24 -1.49
C ASP A 58 -12.74 1.73 -1.68
N ASN A 59 -13.03 1.31 -2.92
CA ASN A 59 -13.27 -0.06 -3.32
C ASN A 59 -12.05 -0.73 -3.96
N LEU A 60 -10.92 -0.04 -4.02
CA LEU A 60 -9.66 -0.55 -4.57
C LEU A 60 -8.63 -0.79 -3.46
N ILE A 61 -8.02 -1.98 -3.47
CA ILE A 61 -6.93 -2.34 -2.56
C ILE A 61 -5.74 -2.82 -3.38
N PHE A 62 -4.60 -2.17 -3.18
CA PHE A 62 -3.31 -2.62 -3.71
C PHE A 62 -2.55 -3.35 -2.60
N VAL A 63 -2.08 -4.55 -2.91
CA VAL A 63 -1.22 -5.38 -2.08
C VAL A 63 0.12 -5.45 -2.79
N VAL A 64 1.11 -4.69 -2.28
CA VAL A 64 2.43 -4.57 -2.92
C VAL A 64 3.42 -5.40 -2.13
N ASN A 65 3.87 -6.51 -2.72
CA ASN A 65 4.93 -7.33 -2.16
C ASN A 65 6.26 -6.58 -2.28
N CYS A 66 6.75 -6.08 -1.14
CA CYS A 66 8.03 -5.39 -1.03
C CYS A 66 9.13 -6.37 -0.61
N ASN A 67 9.48 -7.30 -1.50
CA ASN A 67 10.60 -8.22 -1.28
C ASN A 67 11.97 -7.59 -1.57
N LEU A 68 11.99 -6.31 -1.98
CA LEU A 68 13.16 -5.47 -2.24
C LEU A 68 13.96 -5.88 -3.48
N GLN A 69 13.44 -6.77 -4.32
CA GLN A 69 14.17 -7.37 -5.44
C GLN A 69 13.38 -7.37 -6.75
N ARG A 70 14.13 -7.30 -7.85
CA ARG A 70 13.72 -7.53 -9.23
C ARG A 70 14.47 -8.74 -9.78
N LEU A 71 14.17 -9.09 -11.02
CA LEU A 71 14.86 -10.16 -11.75
C LEU A 71 16.38 -9.94 -11.78
N ASP A 72 16.83 -8.70 -11.95
CA ASP A 72 18.26 -8.38 -12.13
C ASP A 72 18.94 -7.81 -10.88
N GLY A 73 18.30 -7.90 -9.71
CA GLY A 73 18.86 -7.41 -8.45
C GLY A 73 17.92 -6.48 -7.67
N PRO A 74 18.43 -5.68 -6.72
CA PRO A 74 17.57 -4.89 -5.84
C PRO A 74 16.79 -3.80 -6.61
N VAL A 75 15.55 -3.53 -6.17
CA VAL A 75 14.67 -2.50 -6.77
C VAL A 75 15.29 -1.11 -6.70
N ARG A 76 15.95 -0.84 -5.57
CA ARG A 76 16.75 0.34 -5.31
C ARG A 76 18.05 -0.12 -4.66
N VAL A 77 19.19 0.31 -5.19
CA VAL A 77 20.50 -0.09 -4.66
C VAL A 77 20.83 0.65 -3.35
N ASN A 78 20.55 1.96 -3.30
CA ASN A 78 20.97 2.85 -2.22
C ASN A 78 19.82 3.62 -1.55
N SER A 79 18.56 3.24 -1.82
CA SER A 79 17.39 3.90 -1.24
C SER A 79 16.39 2.89 -0.72
N LYS A 80 15.40 3.37 0.04
CA LYS A 80 14.39 2.53 0.66
C LYS A 80 13.08 2.57 -0.14
N VAL A 81 12.84 1.53 -0.93
CA VAL A 81 11.67 1.45 -1.84
C VAL A 81 10.33 1.57 -1.09
N ILE A 82 10.20 1.00 0.11
CA ILE A 82 8.96 1.04 0.89
C ILE A 82 8.58 2.49 1.24
N GLN A 83 9.56 3.32 1.60
CA GLN A 83 9.35 4.73 1.95
C GLN A 83 9.05 5.57 0.71
N GLU A 84 9.69 5.26 -0.42
CA GLU A 84 9.39 5.90 -1.71
C GLU A 84 7.94 5.60 -2.15
N LEU A 85 7.52 4.34 -2.07
CA LEU A 85 6.15 3.93 -2.35
C LEU A 85 5.18 4.60 -1.37
N GLU A 86 5.45 4.55 -0.06
CA GLU A 86 4.61 5.24 0.93
C GLU A 86 4.43 6.72 0.58
N ALA A 87 5.50 7.43 0.22
CA ALA A 87 5.41 8.83 -0.18
C ALA A 87 4.54 9.01 -1.42
N ASN A 88 4.72 8.20 -2.46
CA ASN A 88 3.93 8.27 -3.70
C ASN A 88 2.44 8.01 -3.45
N PHE A 89 2.11 6.96 -2.70
CA PHE A 89 0.72 6.63 -2.35
C PHE A 89 0.08 7.71 -1.48
N ARG A 90 0.77 8.18 -0.44
CA ARG A 90 0.25 9.25 0.44
C ARG A 90 0.09 10.58 -0.30
N ALA A 91 1.02 10.94 -1.17
CA ALA A 91 0.92 12.14 -2.01
C ALA A 91 -0.30 12.06 -2.94
N ALA A 92 -0.65 10.87 -3.41
CA ALA A 92 -1.87 10.62 -4.17
C ALA A 92 -3.14 10.51 -3.30
N GLY A 93 -3.06 10.65 -1.98
CA GLY A 93 -4.22 10.61 -1.08
C GLY A 93 -4.69 9.21 -0.68
N TRP A 94 -3.84 8.19 -0.83
CA TRP A 94 -4.16 6.83 -0.39
C TRP A 94 -4.00 6.65 1.12
N ASN A 95 -4.78 5.71 1.66
CA ASN A 95 -4.48 5.11 2.95
C ASN A 95 -3.37 4.06 2.79
N VAL A 96 -2.25 4.25 3.50
CA VAL A 96 -1.08 3.35 3.42
C VAL A 96 -0.91 2.61 4.74
N ILE A 97 -0.93 1.28 4.65
CA ILE A 97 -0.69 0.35 5.76
C ILE A 97 0.60 -0.41 5.46
N LYS A 98 1.59 -0.26 6.34
CA LYS A 98 2.90 -0.92 6.22
C LYS A 98 2.93 -2.15 7.14
N VAL A 99 3.23 -3.31 6.56
CA VAL A 99 3.42 -4.57 7.30
C VAL A 99 4.87 -4.99 7.12
N ILE A 100 5.73 -4.54 8.05
CA ILE A 100 7.20 -4.67 7.92
C ILE A 100 7.75 -5.69 8.92
N TRP A 101 7.13 -5.80 10.09
CA TRP A 101 7.61 -6.62 11.19
C TRP A 101 6.63 -7.74 11.50
N GLY A 102 7.17 -8.94 11.74
CA GLY A 102 6.41 -10.04 12.33
C GLY A 102 6.25 -9.86 13.84
N ALA A 103 5.32 -10.61 14.44
CA ALA A 103 4.96 -10.49 15.86
C ALA A 103 6.13 -10.64 16.85
N GLY A 104 7.22 -11.33 16.46
CA GLY A 104 8.42 -11.45 17.31
C GLY A 104 9.12 -10.11 17.61
N TRP A 105 8.83 -9.06 16.84
CA TRP A 105 9.35 -7.71 17.07
C TRP A 105 8.53 -6.89 18.07
N ASP A 106 7.31 -7.30 18.38
CA ASP A 106 6.39 -6.51 19.21
C ASP A 106 6.99 -6.25 20.61
N ASP A 107 7.49 -7.30 21.26
CA ASP A 107 8.12 -7.20 22.58
C ASP A 107 9.42 -6.39 22.56
N LEU A 108 10.21 -6.49 21.49
CA LEU A 108 11.46 -5.76 21.35
C LEU A 108 11.21 -4.27 21.16
N LEU A 109 10.27 -3.91 20.28
CA LEU A 109 9.89 -2.52 20.02
C LEU A 109 9.17 -1.89 21.23
N ALA A 110 8.36 -2.66 21.96
CA ALA A 110 7.73 -2.19 23.19
C ALA A 110 8.74 -1.87 24.30
N LYS A 111 9.88 -2.58 24.32
CA LYS A 111 10.97 -2.36 25.29
C LYS A 111 11.98 -1.29 24.84
N ASP A 112 11.93 -0.84 23.59
CA ASP A 112 12.84 0.17 23.02
C ASP A 112 12.52 1.60 23.49
N LYS A 113 12.81 1.88 24.76
CA LYS A 113 12.56 3.19 25.40
C LYS A 113 13.29 4.36 24.73
N ASN A 114 14.45 4.09 24.16
CA ASN A 114 15.28 5.11 23.50
C ASN A 114 14.95 5.26 22.00
N ARG A 115 14.03 4.43 21.48
CA ARG A 115 13.66 4.36 20.06
C ARG A 115 14.85 4.11 19.13
N LEU A 116 15.92 3.50 19.62
CA LEU A 116 17.14 3.30 18.83
C LEU A 116 16.89 2.23 17.77
N ALA A 117 16.28 1.11 18.13
CA ALA A 117 15.92 0.07 17.17
C ALA A 117 14.90 0.61 16.15
N ALA A 118 13.91 1.37 16.61
CA ALA A 118 12.94 2.02 15.74
C ALA A 118 13.58 3.03 14.77
N GLN A 119 14.54 3.85 15.22
CA GLN A 119 15.22 4.87 14.39
C GLN A 119 16.25 4.27 13.43
N THR A 120 17.00 3.26 13.86
CA THR A 120 17.99 2.59 13.00
C THR A 120 17.30 1.85 11.86
N HIS A 121 16.18 1.18 12.16
CA HIS A 121 15.45 0.44 11.14
C HIS A 121 14.50 1.31 10.32
N ASP A 122 13.89 2.35 10.92
CA ASP A 122 12.95 3.21 10.20
C ASP A 122 13.16 4.73 10.42
N GLY A 123 13.03 5.48 9.33
CA GLY A 123 12.94 6.94 9.36
C GLY A 123 11.53 7.41 9.76
N MET A 124 10.86 6.70 10.69
CA MET A 124 9.49 7.00 11.11
C MET A 124 9.42 8.28 11.94
N ARG A 125 9.17 9.42 11.30
CA ARG A 125 8.37 10.49 11.90
C ARG A 125 6.91 10.30 11.47
N GLY A 126 6.12 9.67 12.33
CA GLY A 126 4.66 9.60 12.13
C GLY A 126 4.00 8.45 12.87
N ARG A 127 3.35 8.77 14.00
CA ARG A 127 2.46 7.96 14.87
C ARG A 127 2.99 6.60 15.33
N GLY A 128 3.10 6.47 16.64
CA GLY A 128 3.63 5.28 17.30
C GLY A 128 2.76 4.04 17.09
N LEU A 129 3.41 2.89 17.25
CA LEU A 129 2.81 1.55 17.33
C LEU A 129 1.67 1.45 18.38
N SER A 130 1.47 2.46 19.22
CA SER A 130 0.39 2.55 20.21
C SER A 130 -1.00 2.87 19.64
N ASP A 131 -1.11 3.36 18.39
CA ASP A 131 -2.41 3.65 17.75
C ASP A 131 -2.97 2.45 16.95
N LEU A 132 -2.28 1.30 16.99
CA LEU A 132 -2.79 0.03 16.48
C LEU A 132 -3.76 -0.63 17.48
N GLN A 133 -4.79 0.09 17.93
CA GLN A 133 -6.03 -0.57 18.33
C GLN A 133 -6.73 -1.02 17.04
N VAL A 134 -6.32 -2.18 16.54
CA VAL A 134 -6.90 -2.79 15.33
C VAL A 134 -8.17 -3.54 15.73
N PRO A 135 -9.38 -3.10 15.32
CA PRO A 135 -10.59 -3.87 15.57
C PRO A 135 -10.60 -5.09 14.63
N LYS A 136 -10.47 -6.29 15.22
CA LYS A 136 -10.89 -7.66 14.80
C LYS A 136 -11.02 -8.07 13.30
N TRP A 137 -10.46 -7.34 12.34
CA TRP A 137 -10.49 -7.71 10.92
C TRP A 137 -9.07 -7.70 10.39
N ARG A 138 -8.40 -8.86 10.50
CA ARG A 138 -7.19 -9.14 9.73
C ARG A 138 -7.58 -9.18 8.25
N LEU A 139 -7.08 -8.25 7.46
CA LEU A 139 -6.67 -8.54 6.11
C LEU A 139 -5.36 -7.79 5.85
N CYS A 140 -4.30 -8.58 5.69
CA CYS A 140 -2.94 -8.16 5.42
C CYS A 140 -2.85 -7.45 4.06
N THR A 141 -2.07 -6.36 4.03
CA THR A 141 -1.19 -6.02 2.91
C THR A 141 0.04 -6.90 2.91
#